data_AF-A0A660QAX0-F1
#
_entry.id   AF-A0A660QAX0-F1
#
_cell.length_a   1.000
_cell.length_b   1.000
_cell.length_c   1.000
_cell.angle_alpha   90.00
_cell.angle_beta   90.00
_cell.angle_gamma   90.00
#
_symmetry.space_group_name_H-M   'P 1'
#
loop_
_entity.id
_entity.type
_entity.pdbx_description
1 polymer ?
#
loop_
_entity_poly.entity_id
_entity_poly.type
_entity_poly.pdbx_seq_one_letter_code
_entity_poly.pdbx_strand_id
1 'polypeptide(L)'
;MAPEKNKTHNSLKWTNLPDGLPSDRLPSFALLDNIRSVWNVGSMFRTADAVGLGGLFLTGMTATPPRKDIEKTALGATLTVPWDY
;
A
#
# COMPACT_ATOMS: atom_id res chain seq x y z
N MET A 1 -0.28 -0.63 -40.46
CA MET A 1 -0.84 -1.57 -39.46
C MET A 1 -0.34 -1.12 -38.10
N ALA A 2 -1.15 -0.33 -37.37
CA ALA A 2 -0.76 0.25 -36.09
C ALA A 2 -1.14 -0.72 -34.96
N PRO A 3 -0.30 -0.89 -33.92
CA PRO A 3 -0.61 -1.79 -32.82
C PRO A 3 -1.82 -1.28 -32.02
N GLU A 4 -2.66 -2.25 -31.65
CA GLU A 4 -3.95 -2.12 -30.99
C GLU A 4 -3.82 -1.42 -29.62
N LYS A 5 -4.68 -0.44 -29.36
CA LYS A 5 -4.76 0.27 -28.07
C LYS A 5 -5.27 -0.71 -27.01
N ASN A 6 -4.38 -1.17 -26.14
CA ASN A 6 -4.74 -2.03 -25.01
C ASN A 6 -5.83 -1.37 -24.16
N LYS A 7 -6.96 -2.08 -24.09
CA LYS A 7 -8.17 -1.72 -23.35
C LYS A 7 -7.81 -1.49 -21.88
N THR A 8 -8.04 -0.25 -21.45
CA THR A 8 -7.97 0.24 -20.06
C THR A 8 -8.53 -0.79 -19.10
N HIS A 9 -7.64 -1.42 -18.34
CA HIS A 9 -8.03 -2.15 -17.14
C HIS A 9 -8.69 -1.14 -16.20
N ASN A 10 -9.88 -1.48 -15.69
CA ASN A 10 -10.63 -0.67 -14.74
C ASN A 10 -9.66 -0.10 -13.69
N SER A 11 -9.38 1.20 -13.79
CA SER A 11 -8.52 1.87 -12.84
C SER A 11 -9.26 1.88 -11.52
N LEU A 12 -8.71 1.19 -10.52
CA LEU A 12 -8.95 1.56 -9.13
C LEU A 12 -8.71 3.07 -9.07
N LYS A 13 -9.76 3.85 -8.78
CA LYS A 13 -9.61 5.29 -8.71
C LYS A 13 -8.82 5.59 -7.44
N TRP A 14 -7.56 5.95 -7.65
CA TRP A 14 -6.63 6.52 -6.70
C TRP A 14 -7.19 7.84 -6.17
N THR A 15 -7.87 7.83 -5.04
CA THR A 15 -8.50 9.05 -4.52
C THR A 15 -7.58 9.87 -3.62
N ASN A 16 -6.51 9.26 -3.07
CA ASN A 16 -5.71 9.88 -2.01
C ASN A 16 -4.18 9.85 -2.20
N LEU A 17 -3.65 9.32 -3.32
CA LEU A 17 -2.23 9.46 -3.59
C LEU A 17 -1.94 10.88 -4.13
N PRO A 18 -0.78 11.48 -3.79
CA PRO A 18 -0.31 12.68 -4.47
C PRO A 18 -0.29 12.46 -5.99
N ASP A 19 -0.35 13.55 -6.78
CA ASP A 19 -0.41 13.52 -8.26
C ASP A 19 0.71 12.72 -8.96
N GLY A 20 1.69 12.23 -8.20
CA GLY A 20 2.57 11.13 -8.55
C GLY A 20 3.11 10.43 -7.30
N LEU A 21 3.62 9.21 -7.47
CA LEU A 21 4.43 8.58 -6.44
C LEU A 21 5.70 9.42 -6.21
N PRO A 22 6.20 9.50 -4.97
CA PRO A 22 7.55 9.99 -4.70
C PRO A 22 8.57 9.32 -5.63
N SER A 23 9.53 10.08 -6.16
CA SER A 23 10.49 9.59 -7.17
C SER A 23 11.38 8.44 -6.71
N ASP A 24 11.45 8.20 -5.40
CA ASP A 24 12.20 7.15 -4.73
C ASP A 24 11.38 5.85 -4.51
N ARG A 25 10.12 5.80 -4.94
CA ARG A 25 9.25 4.63 -4.79
C ARG A 25 8.95 3.93 -6.12
N LEU A 26 8.81 2.62 -6.05
CA LEU A 26 8.42 1.76 -7.16
C LEU A 26 6.94 1.97 -7.52
N PRO A 27 6.54 1.89 -8.80
CA PRO A 27 5.15 1.91 -9.23
C PRO A 27 4.43 0.57 -8.95
N SER A 28 4.70 -0.02 -7.79
CA SER A 28 4.22 -1.33 -7.35
C SER A 28 3.53 -1.20 -6.00
N PHE A 29 2.42 -1.92 -5.84
CA PHE A 29 1.54 -1.84 -4.67
C PHE A 29 1.15 -3.24 -4.20
N ALA A 30 0.71 -3.34 -2.94
CA ALA A 30 0.18 -4.60 -2.41
C ALA A 30 -1.21 -4.40 -1.78
N LEU A 31 -2.09 -5.41 -1.95
CA LEU A 31 -3.40 -5.49 -1.32
C LEU A 31 -3.34 -6.44 -0.13
N LEU A 32 -3.68 -5.93 1.05
CA LEU A 32 -3.78 -6.63 2.32
C LEU A 32 -5.25 -6.94 2.59
N ASP A 33 -5.75 -7.97 1.91
CA ASP A 33 -7.12 -8.45 2.07
C ASP A 33 -7.25 -9.39 3.27
N ASN A 34 -8.13 -9.04 4.22
CA ASN A 34 -8.50 -9.88 5.36
C ASN A 34 -7.31 -10.40 6.20
N ILE A 35 -6.27 -9.58 6.40
CA ILE A 35 -5.11 -9.92 7.22
C ILE A 35 -5.48 -9.86 8.71
N ARG A 36 -5.61 -11.04 9.31
CA ARG A 36 -6.05 -11.20 10.70
C ARG A 36 -5.01 -10.81 11.75
N SER A 37 -3.73 -11.00 11.45
CA SER A 37 -2.65 -10.70 12.39
C SER A 37 -2.24 -9.23 12.29
N VAL A 38 -2.57 -8.45 13.33
CA VAL A 38 -2.18 -7.04 13.43
C VAL A 38 -0.66 -6.83 13.38
N TRP A 39 0.11 -7.79 13.91
CA TRP A 39 1.58 -7.78 13.85
C TRP A 39 2.08 -8.00 12.42
N ASN A 40 1.41 -8.87 11.66
CA ASN A 40 1.75 -9.08 10.25
C ASN A 40 1.42 -7.84 9.42
N VAL A 41 0.34 -7.12 9.74
CA VAL A 41 0.04 -5.82 9.10
C VAL A 41 1.22 -4.87 9.30
N GLY A 42 1.70 -4.70 10.53
CA GLY A 42 2.86 -3.85 10.78
C GLY A 42 4.14 -4.34 10.10
N SER A 43 4.41 -5.65 10.07
CA SER A 43 5.52 -6.20 9.29
C SER A 43 5.40 -5.92 7.79
N MET A 44 4.20 -5.95 7.22
CA MET A 44 3.97 -5.61 5.80
C MET A 44 4.22 -4.14 5.51
N PHE A 45 3.83 -3.23 6.41
CA PHE A 45 4.26 -1.81 6.33
C PHE A 45 5.78 -1.69 6.30
N ARG A 46 6.47 -2.37 7.22
CA ARG A 46 7.93 -2.34 7.29
C ARG A 46 8.61 -2.91 6.04
N THR A 47 8.06 -4.00 5.46
CA THR A 47 8.54 -4.57 4.19
C THR A 47 8.29 -3.62 3.02
N ALA A 48 7.11 -3.00 2.97
CA ALA A 48 6.76 -2.02 1.93
C ALA A 48 7.70 -0.82 1.94
N ASP A 49 8.07 -0.33 3.12
CA ASP A 49 9.04 0.75 3.27
C ASP A 49 10.44 0.33 2.83
N ALA A 50 10.92 -0.83 3.28
CA ALA A 50 12.26 -1.33 2.94
C ALA A 50 12.45 -1.61 1.43
N VAL A 51 11.39 -2.02 0.74
CA VAL A 51 11.41 -2.28 -0.72
C VAL A 51 11.09 -1.02 -1.53
N GLY A 52 10.59 0.04 -0.90
CA GLY A 52 10.15 1.25 -1.58
C GLY A 52 8.87 1.03 -2.40
N LEU A 53 7.90 0.25 -1.91
CA LEU A 53 6.60 0.13 -2.57
C LEU A 53 5.91 1.49 -2.66
N GLY A 54 5.15 1.70 -3.73
CA GLY A 54 4.34 2.90 -3.93
C GLY A 54 3.22 3.04 -2.90
N GLY A 55 2.76 1.92 -2.34
CA GLY A 55 1.83 1.94 -1.21
C GLY A 55 1.16 0.60 -0.92
N LEU A 56 0.31 0.62 0.11
CA LEU A 56 -0.49 -0.52 0.56
C LEU A 56 -1.99 -0.21 0.51
N PHE A 57 -2.79 -1.17 0.08
CA PHE A 57 -4.24 -1.12 0.23
C PHE A 57 -4.66 -2.12 1.32
N LEU A 58 -5.39 -1.68 2.32
CA LEU A 58 -5.91 -2.53 3.39
C LEU A 58 -7.39 -2.75 3.15
N THR A 59 -7.92 -3.96 3.32
CA THR A 59 -9.37 -4.14 3.14
C THR A 59 -9.93 -5.29 3.97
N GLY A 60 -11.26 -5.40 3.99
CA GLY A 60 -11.98 -6.46 4.70
C GLY A 60 -11.83 -6.36 6.22
N MET A 61 -11.24 -7.37 6.86
CA MET A 61 -11.01 -7.36 8.31
C MET A 61 -9.61 -6.88 8.73
N THR A 62 -8.80 -6.40 7.79
CA THR A 62 -7.43 -5.93 8.06
C THR A 62 -7.44 -4.72 8.97
N ALA A 63 -6.70 -4.77 10.08
CA ALA A 63 -6.57 -3.64 11.00
C ALA A 63 -5.80 -2.47 10.35
N THR A 64 -6.24 -1.24 10.58
CA THR A 64 -5.64 -0.02 10.02
C THR A 64 -4.86 0.80 11.08
N PRO A 65 -3.80 1.54 10.68
CA PRO A 65 -3.23 2.61 11.50
C PRO A 65 -4.21 3.79 11.69
N PRO A 66 -4.10 4.60 12.76
CA PRO A 66 -3.14 4.49 13.86
C PRO A 66 -3.57 3.44 14.88
N ARG A 67 -2.70 2.45 15.15
CA ARG A 67 -2.94 1.41 16.16
C ARG A 67 -1.62 0.95 16.79
N LYS A 68 -1.53 0.97 18.12
CA LYS A 68 -0.30 0.65 18.89
C LYS A 68 0.32 -0.71 18.53
N ASP A 69 -0.49 -1.72 18.25
CA ASP A 69 0.01 -3.06 17.91
C ASP A 69 0.68 -3.07 16.53
N ILE A 70 0.11 -2.36 15.54
CA ILE A 70 0.71 -2.22 14.21
C ILE A 70 2.06 -1.49 14.34
N GLU A 71 2.07 -0.37 15.07
CA GLU A 71 3.25 0.49 15.23
C GLU A 71 4.48 -0.23 15.80
N LYS A 72 4.27 -1.12 16.77
CA LYS A 72 5.35 -1.93 17.37
C LYS A 72 6.13 -2.75 16.34
N THR A 73 5.49 -3.17 15.25
CA THR A 73 6.11 -3.97 14.19
C THR A 73 6.41 -3.17 12.92
N ALA A 74 5.67 -2.10 12.67
CA ALA A 74 5.91 -1.19 11.55
C ALA A 74 7.14 -0.32 11.76
N LEU A 75 7.53 -0.03 13.00
CA LEU A 75 8.69 0.79 13.35
C LEU A 75 8.70 2.16 12.63
N GLY A 76 7.54 2.81 12.57
CA GLY A 76 7.37 4.12 11.91
C GLY A 76 7.03 4.07 10.42
N ALA A 77 7.05 2.88 9.79
CA ALA A 77 6.73 2.73 8.36
C ALA A 77 5.29 3.14 7.99
N THR A 78 4.37 3.20 8.95
CA THR A 78 2.98 3.71 8.75
C THR A 78 2.94 5.21 8.45
N LEU A 79 4.01 5.94 8.76
CA LEU A 79 4.15 7.38 8.51
C LEU A 79 4.76 7.69 7.14
N THR A 80 5.49 6.74 6.55
CA THR A 80 6.28 6.94 5.33
C THR A 80 5.68 6.22 4.12
N VAL A 81 5.07 5.05 4.32
CA VAL A 81 4.43 4.27 3.25
C VAL A 81 3.03 4.81 3.01
N PRO A 82 2.71 5.31 1.80
CA PRO A 82 1.35 5.67 1.45
C PRO A 82 0.43 4.45 1.57
N TRP A 83 -0.76 4.62 2.14
CA TRP A 83 -1.73 3.54 2.21
C TRP A 83 -3.16 4.07 2.19
N ASP A 84 -4.08 3.21 1.77
CA ASP A 84 -5.52 3.50 1.76
C ASP A 84 -6.32 2.26 2.18
N TYR A 85 -7.61 2.42 2.43
CA TYR A 85 -8.52 1.33 2.81
C TYR A 85 -9.68 1.13 1.82
#